data_AF-D4YKI1-F1
#
_entry.id   AF-D4YKI1-F1
#
_cell.length_a   1.000
_cell.length_b   1.000
_cell.length_c   1.000
_cell.angle_alpha   90.00
_cell.angle_beta   90.00
_cell.angle_gamma   90.00
#
_symmetry.space_group_name_H-M   'P 1'
#
loop_
_entity.id
_entity.type
_entity.pdbx_description
1 polymer ?
#
loop_
_entity_poly.entity_id
_entity_poly.type
_entity_poly.pdbx_seq_one_letter_code
_entity_poly.pdbx_strand_id
1 'polypeptide(L)'
;MRVTTSGIVFLIAGVSLCIAAYRFQLPALLPVGILLVFLTVFSLLFALVTSTRMKVKLRAFAPHVSGYPLTYVGADTDVRVSVTNALPFRSGAFYLEIEPENGFGFPQGVNVPSVAGGGTVEVDATFTPSARGLRGLSAVTVAINGPFRLTMFKKKVSQGLKVAVAPPRVQLAGPGMSGRPNPLAETDRLSRGTSTRDSYTREYAPGDDLRHVHWKTVARTGQLMVRQEADEDNPAAAVIVHGEGISHPVKFDLLVSAAVSATHALTRSGFTVHVVMGEQSVRAEAGERNLPVDVLAARASATPARMPSAREVRALSELVVCAPDPDHVPRITGGQRVRTHRWYASDIDSETIEDMNFTGMFGGDVDLPAQWSLRGVA
;
A
#
# COMPACT_ATOMS: atom_id res chain seq x y z
N MET A 1 -2.57 11.14 33.19
CA MET A 1 -3.85 11.28 33.93
C MET A 1 -3.94 12.72 34.41
N ARG A 2 -5.08 13.40 34.26
CA ARG A 2 -5.26 14.78 34.73
C ARG A 2 -6.56 14.89 35.51
N VAL A 3 -6.52 15.52 36.68
CA VAL A 3 -7.74 15.92 37.40
C VAL A 3 -8.36 17.07 36.60
N THR A 4 -9.66 17.04 36.34
CA THR A 4 -10.32 18.14 35.63
C THR A 4 -10.43 19.36 36.54
N THR A 5 -10.70 20.53 35.98
CA THR A 5 -10.93 21.75 36.77
C THR A 5 -12.04 21.53 37.81
N SER A 6 -13.10 20.81 37.45
CA SER A 6 -14.17 20.42 38.38
C SER A 6 -13.68 19.50 39.50
N GLY A 7 -12.82 18.52 39.21
CA GLY A 7 -12.23 17.65 40.23
C GLY A 7 -11.38 18.42 41.24
N ILE A 8 -10.61 19.41 40.78
CA ILE A 8 -9.81 20.30 41.63
C ILE A 8 -10.73 21.14 42.53
N VAL A 9 -11.78 21.75 41.96
CA VAL A 9 -12.74 22.54 42.74
C VAL A 9 -13.44 21.70 43.81
N PHE A 10 -13.86 20.48 43.47
CA PHE A 10 -14.50 19.56 44.43
C PHE A 10 -13.54 19.16 45.55
N LEU A 11 -12.27 18.92 45.23
CA LEU A 11 -11.26 18.59 46.23
C LEU A 11 -11.02 19.76 47.18
N ILE A 12 -10.83 20.97 46.64
CA ILE A 12 -10.62 22.19 47.45
C ILE A 12 -11.85 22.46 48.32
N ALA A 13 -13.05 22.46 47.74
CA ALA A 13 -14.29 22.69 48.47
C ALA A 13 -14.50 21.66 49.59
N GLY A 14 -14.26 20.37 49.31
CA GLY A 14 -14.36 19.29 50.30
C GLY A 14 -13.39 19.47 51.46
N VAL A 15 -12.12 19.78 51.18
CA VAL A 15 -11.11 20.05 52.21
C VAL A 15 -11.45 21.30 53.03
N SER A 16 -11.88 22.39 52.37
CA SER A 16 -12.31 23.61 53.05
C SER A 16 -13.51 23.39 53.96
N LEU A 17 -14.49 22.58 53.54
CA LEU A 17 -15.64 22.19 54.36
C LEU A 17 -15.23 21.38 55.60
N CYS A 18 -14.30 20.44 55.45
CA CYS A 18 -13.77 19.69 56.59
C CYS A 18 -13.04 20.60 57.60
N ILE A 19 -12.22 21.54 57.11
CA ILE A 19 -11.53 22.51 57.95
C ILE A 19 -12.54 23.42 58.67
N ALA A 20 -13.56 23.92 57.96
CA ALA A 20 -14.60 24.76 58.53
C ALA A 20 -15.44 24.01 59.58
N ALA A 21 -15.79 22.74 59.32
CA ALA A 21 -16.51 21.91 60.28
C ALA A 21 -15.76 21.80 61.62
N TYR A 22 -14.45 21.58 61.56
CA TYR A 22 -13.58 21.51 62.74
C TYR A 22 -13.42 22.88 63.41
N ARG A 23 -13.18 23.93 62.63
CA ARG A 23 -12.82 25.26 63.16
C ARG A 23 -13.99 26.02 63.75
N PHE A 24 -15.20 25.85 63.20
CA PHE A 24 -16.43 26.49 63.66
C PHE A 24 -17.31 25.56 64.50
N GLN A 25 -16.86 24.33 64.78
CA GLN A 25 -17.62 23.31 65.53
C GLN A 25 -19.01 23.04 64.95
N LEU A 26 -19.10 23.00 63.62
CA LEU A 26 -20.33 22.71 62.88
C LEU A 26 -20.29 21.25 62.39
N PRO A 27 -20.74 20.26 63.20
CA PRO A 27 -20.62 18.85 62.85
C PRO A 27 -21.39 18.47 61.57
N ALA A 28 -22.43 19.25 61.22
CA ALA A 28 -23.22 19.04 60.00
C ALA A 28 -22.42 19.23 58.70
N LEU A 29 -21.32 20.00 58.70
CA LEU A 29 -20.51 20.23 57.49
C LEU A 29 -19.52 19.10 57.20
N LEU A 30 -19.16 18.33 58.22
CA LEU A 30 -18.19 17.24 58.15
C LEU A 30 -18.59 16.12 57.16
N PRO A 31 -19.82 15.57 57.18
CA PRO A 31 -20.23 14.54 56.22
C PRO A 31 -20.21 15.04 54.77
N VAL A 32 -20.55 16.32 54.53
CA VAL A 32 -20.52 16.92 53.18
C VAL A 32 -19.08 17.05 52.67
N GLY A 33 -18.16 17.53 53.51
CA GLY A 33 -16.75 17.64 53.17
C GLY A 33 -16.13 16.27 52.85
N ILE A 34 -16.39 15.27 53.70
CA ILE A 34 -15.93 13.89 53.48
C ILE A 34 -16.50 13.31 52.18
N LEU A 35 -17.78 13.52 51.89
CA LEU A 35 -18.43 13.03 50.66
C LEU A 35 -17.76 13.60 49.40
N LEU A 36 -17.44 14.90 49.37
CA LEU A 36 -16.79 15.54 48.23
C LEU A 36 -15.37 15.00 48.01
N VAL A 37 -14.58 14.87 49.09
CA VAL A 37 -13.24 14.26 49.02
C VAL A 37 -13.34 12.81 48.57
N PHE A 38 -14.26 12.03 49.13
CA PHE A 38 -14.47 10.64 48.75
C PHE A 38 -14.83 10.51 47.26
N LEU A 39 -15.74 11.34 46.72
CA LEU A 39 -16.11 11.34 45.31
C LEU A 39 -14.91 11.59 44.39
N THR A 40 -14.02 12.52 44.74
CA THR A 40 -12.82 12.82 43.94
C THR A 40 -11.82 11.66 43.98
N VAL A 41 -11.53 11.11 45.17
CA VAL A 41 -10.62 9.97 45.34
C VAL A 41 -11.16 8.71 44.66
N PHE A 42 -12.46 8.45 44.79
CA PHE A 42 -13.15 7.35 44.11
C PHE A 42 -13.06 7.50 42.59
N SER A 43 -13.33 8.70 42.05
CA SER A 43 -13.22 8.97 40.61
C SER A 43 -11.78 8.74 40.10
N LEU A 44 -10.77 9.13 40.89
CA LEU A 44 -9.36 8.91 40.56
C LEU A 44 -8.99 7.41 40.54
N LEU A 45 -9.33 6.67 41.60
CA LEU A 45 -9.09 5.23 41.69
C LEU A 45 -9.80 4.47 40.57
N PHE A 46 -11.06 4.81 40.30
CA PHE A 46 -11.85 4.20 39.23
C PHE A 46 -11.21 4.44 37.85
N ALA A 47 -10.75 5.67 37.58
CA ALA A 47 -10.08 6.00 36.33
C ALA A 47 -8.73 5.26 36.19
N LEU A 48 -7.98 5.04 37.28
CA LEU A 48 -6.72 4.30 37.26
C LEU A 48 -6.92 2.81 36.95
N VAL A 49 -7.92 2.18 37.57
CA VAL A 49 -8.26 0.77 37.32
C VAL A 49 -8.79 0.59 35.90
N THR A 50 -9.66 1.51 35.44
CA THR A 50 -10.24 1.44 34.10
C THR A 50 -9.17 1.59 33.02
N SER A 51 -8.23 2.51 33.22
CA SER A 51 -7.10 2.77 32.33
C SER A 51 -6.23 1.54 32.04
N THR A 52 -5.91 0.75 33.07
CA THR A 52 -4.96 -0.36 32.96
C THR A 52 -5.56 -1.58 32.26
N ARG A 53 -6.89 -1.71 32.27
CA ARG A 53 -7.61 -2.89 31.74
C ARG A 53 -8.23 -2.70 30.35
N MET A 54 -8.22 -1.50 29.79
CA MET A 54 -8.65 -1.27 28.40
C MET A 54 -7.58 -1.78 27.41
N LYS A 55 -8.01 -2.63 26.46
CA LYS A 55 -7.19 -3.11 25.34
C LYS A 55 -7.75 -2.57 24.02
N VAL A 56 -6.88 -2.01 23.19
CA VAL A 56 -7.23 -1.56 21.83
C VAL A 56 -6.51 -2.47 20.83
N LYS A 57 -7.20 -2.83 19.75
CA LYS A 57 -6.69 -3.60 18.62
C LYS A 57 -7.07 -2.90 17.32
N LEU A 58 -6.10 -2.66 16.45
CA LEU A 58 -6.31 -1.99 15.15
C LEU A 58 -6.26 -3.00 14.01
N ARG A 59 -7.17 -2.86 13.03
CA ARG A 59 -7.19 -3.66 11.80
C ARG A 59 -7.58 -2.79 10.62
N ALA A 60 -6.80 -2.77 9.55
CA ALA A 60 -7.22 -2.15 8.28
C ALA A 60 -8.08 -3.12 7.47
N PHE A 61 -9.13 -2.61 6.85
CA PHE A 61 -9.94 -3.35 5.90
C PHE A 61 -9.36 -3.19 4.49
N ALA A 62 -8.31 -3.95 4.20
CA ALA A 62 -7.70 -3.98 2.88
C ALA A 62 -7.11 -5.36 2.56
N PRO A 63 -6.93 -5.71 1.27
CA PRO A 63 -6.27 -6.95 0.87
C PRO A 63 -4.90 -7.05 1.52
N HIS A 64 -4.64 -8.16 2.21
CA HIS A 64 -3.33 -8.41 2.81
C HIS A 64 -2.42 -9.05 1.77
N VAL A 65 -1.33 -8.38 1.45
CA VAL A 65 -0.35 -8.80 0.46
C VAL A 65 1.03 -8.69 1.09
N SER A 66 1.80 -9.79 1.06
CA SER A 66 3.14 -9.86 1.67
C SER A 66 3.21 -9.39 3.12
N GLY A 67 2.14 -9.66 3.90
CA GLY A 67 2.05 -9.32 5.31
C GLY A 67 1.53 -7.90 5.63
N TYR A 68 1.18 -7.09 4.62
CA TYR A 68 0.65 -5.73 4.80
C TYR A 68 -0.72 -5.54 4.14
N PRO A 69 -1.65 -4.79 4.75
CA PRO A 69 -2.81 -4.26 4.04
C PRO A 69 -2.35 -3.30 2.94
N LEU A 70 -2.87 -3.46 1.72
CA LEU A 70 -2.52 -2.66 0.55
C LEU A 70 -3.57 -1.60 0.27
N THR A 71 -3.14 -0.35 0.13
CA THR A 71 -3.97 0.78 -0.34
C THR A 71 -3.20 1.62 -1.36
N TYR A 72 -3.85 2.62 -1.94
CA TYR A 72 -3.27 3.54 -2.91
C TYR A 72 -3.31 4.97 -2.38
N VAL A 73 -2.35 5.79 -2.82
CA VAL A 73 -2.41 7.24 -2.57
C VAL A 73 -3.74 7.79 -3.08
N GLY A 74 -4.40 8.57 -2.23
CA GLY A 74 -5.69 9.21 -2.48
C GLY A 74 -6.90 8.27 -2.51
N ALA A 75 -6.73 6.98 -2.19
CA ALA A 75 -7.84 6.06 -2.00
C ALA A 75 -8.23 6.01 -0.52
N ASP A 76 -9.54 6.07 -0.25
CA ASP A 76 -10.07 5.95 1.09
C ASP A 76 -9.79 4.56 1.66
N THR A 77 -9.20 4.53 2.86
CA THR A 77 -8.78 3.33 3.56
C THR A 77 -9.54 3.25 4.87
N ASP A 78 -10.47 2.30 4.95
CA ASP A 78 -11.22 2.05 6.18
C ASP A 78 -10.38 1.27 7.18
N VAL A 79 -10.18 1.86 8.35
CA VAL A 79 -9.49 1.26 9.48
C VAL A 79 -10.49 0.99 10.59
N ARG A 80 -10.63 -0.28 10.93
CA ARG A 80 -11.45 -0.74 12.03
C ARG A 80 -10.65 -0.76 13.33
N VAL A 81 -11.14 0.00 14.30
CA VAL A 81 -10.63 0.02 15.66
C VAL A 81 -11.52 -0.84 16.54
N SER A 82 -10.98 -1.97 16.99
CA SER A 82 -11.64 -2.84 17.96
C SER A 82 -11.18 -2.48 19.38
N VAL A 83 -12.11 -2.01 20.21
CA VAL A 83 -11.84 -1.67 21.61
C VAL A 83 -12.46 -2.73 22.49
N THR A 84 -11.64 -3.37 23.32
CA THR A 84 -12.07 -4.41 24.25
C THR A 84 -11.97 -3.91 25.69
N ASN A 85 -13.11 -3.90 26.37
CA ASN A 85 -13.18 -3.57 27.79
C ASN A 85 -12.92 -4.83 28.63
N ALA A 86 -11.70 -4.98 29.18
CA ALA A 86 -11.38 -6.13 30.03
C ALA A 86 -11.83 -5.96 31.50
N LEU A 87 -12.66 -4.96 31.81
CA LEU A 87 -13.27 -4.79 33.13
C LEU A 87 -14.55 -5.61 33.23
N PRO A 88 -14.96 -6.02 34.45
CA PRO A 88 -16.25 -6.66 34.67
C PRO A 88 -17.43 -5.67 34.59
N PHE A 89 -17.17 -4.36 34.61
CA PHE A 89 -18.20 -3.32 34.58
C PHE A 89 -18.26 -2.61 33.22
N ARG A 90 -19.42 -2.04 32.90
CA ARG A 90 -19.64 -1.25 31.68
C ARG A 90 -18.81 0.04 31.72
N SER A 91 -18.09 0.33 30.65
CA SER A 91 -17.46 1.64 30.46
C SER A 91 -18.49 2.65 29.94
N GLY A 92 -18.42 3.91 30.39
CA GLY A 92 -19.19 4.99 29.79
C GLY A 92 -18.73 5.28 28.35
N ALA A 93 -19.47 6.11 27.61
CA ALA A 93 -19.01 6.59 26.31
C ALA A 93 -17.69 7.37 26.46
N PHE A 94 -16.76 7.17 25.54
CA PHE A 94 -15.45 7.82 25.55
C PHE A 94 -14.99 8.21 24.15
N TYR A 95 -13.97 9.05 24.09
CA TYR A 95 -13.44 9.57 22.83
C TYR A 95 -12.12 8.90 22.49
N LEU A 96 -11.96 8.57 21.23
CA LEU A 96 -10.74 8.02 20.66
C LEU A 96 -10.12 9.04 19.71
N GLU A 97 -8.86 9.36 19.92
CA GLU A 97 -8.08 10.22 19.04
C GLU A 97 -7.04 9.35 18.34
N ILE A 98 -7.21 9.14 17.05
CA ILE A 98 -6.35 8.30 16.22
C ILE A 98 -5.32 9.20 15.54
N GLU A 99 -4.04 8.93 15.78
CA GLU A 99 -2.93 9.73 15.26
C GLU A 99 -2.23 8.98 14.11
N PRO A 100 -2.51 9.35 12.84
CA PRO A 100 -1.85 8.75 11.69
C PRO A 100 -0.38 9.17 11.59
N GLU A 101 0.41 8.36 10.91
CA GLU A 101 1.75 8.75 10.46
C GLU A 101 1.66 9.81 9.36
N ASN A 102 2.69 10.66 9.24
CA ASN A 102 2.77 11.66 8.19
C ASN A 102 2.51 11.05 6.81
N GLY A 103 1.52 11.59 6.10
CA GLY A 103 1.13 11.14 4.76
C GLY A 103 0.08 10.02 4.72
N PHE A 104 -0.43 9.53 5.86
CA PHE A 104 -1.53 8.55 5.90
C PHE A 104 -2.92 9.20 6.04
N GLY A 105 -2.98 10.47 6.44
CA GLY A 105 -4.22 11.24 6.59
C GLY A 105 -4.14 12.22 7.76
N PHE A 106 -5.29 12.79 8.12
CA PHE A 106 -5.41 13.71 9.26
C PHE A 106 -5.81 12.97 10.55
N PRO A 107 -5.45 13.48 11.73
CA PRO A 107 -5.92 12.95 13.00
C PRO A 107 -7.45 12.90 13.04
N GLN A 108 -7.99 11.75 13.47
CA GLN A 108 -9.43 11.56 13.56
C GLN A 108 -9.91 11.29 14.97
N GLY A 109 -11.05 11.89 15.27
CA GLY A 109 -11.74 11.82 16.53
C GLY A 109 -12.99 10.98 16.45
N VAL A 110 -13.03 9.87 17.18
CA VAL A 110 -14.10 8.88 17.08
C VAL A 110 -14.77 8.70 18.44
N ASN A 111 -16.09 8.87 18.49
CA ASN A 111 -16.86 8.59 19.70
C ASN A 111 -17.14 7.10 19.80
N VAL A 112 -16.70 6.49 20.90
CA VAL A 112 -16.97 5.08 21.20
C VAL A 112 -18.15 5.02 22.19
N PRO A 113 -19.23 4.29 21.87
CA PRO A 113 -20.35 4.10 22.78
C PRO A 113 -19.94 3.30 24.02
N SER A 114 -20.83 3.20 25.02
CA SER A 114 -20.56 2.42 26.22
C SER A 114 -20.26 0.96 25.87
N VAL A 115 -19.16 0.41 26.40
CA VAL A 115 -18.76 -0.98 26.16
C VAL A 115 -19.11 -1.82 27.38
N ALA A 116 -19.85 -2.91 27.21
CA ALA A 116 -20.16 -3.84 28.28
C ALA A 116 -18.88 -4.38 28.94
N GLY A 117 -18.97 -4.85 30.19
CA GLY A 117 -17.85 -5.53 30.83
C GLY A 117 -17.48 -6.81 30.07
N GLY A 118 -16.20 -6.99 29.75
CA GLY A 118 -15.72 -8.06 28.88
C GLY A 118 -16.08 -7.90 27.40
N GLY A 119 -16.81 -6.86 27.02
CA GLY A 119 -17.31 -6.65 25.67
C GLY A 119 -16.28 -6.03 24.73
N THR A 120 -16.51 -6.21 23.44
CA THR A 120 -15.76 -5.57 22.36
C THR A 120 -16.71 -4.72 21.52
N VAL A 121 -16.29 -3.51 21.20
CA VAL A 121 -16.96 -2.63 20.23
C VAL A 121 -15.99 -2.33 19.11
N GLU A 122 -16.50 -2.36 17.89
CA GLU A 122 -15.76 -2.00 16.67
C GLU A 122 -16.24 -0.63 16.22
N VAL A 123 -15.29 0.25 15.86
CA VAL A 123 -15.59 1.53 15.25
C VAL A 123 -14.70 1.72 14.03
N ASP A 124 -15.30 2.18 12.94
CA ASP A 124 -14.62 2.38 11.67
C ASP A 124 -14.18 3.84 11.54
N ALA A 125 -12.97 4.05 11.02
CA ALA A 125 -12.37 5.35 10.76
C ALA A 125 -11.72 5.32 9.37
N THR A 126 -12.04 6.29 8.52
CA THR A 126 -11.59 6.31 7.13
C THR A 126 -10.44 7.28 6.96
N PHE A 127 -9.32 6.82 6.40
CA PHE A 127 -8.14 7.65 6.16
C PHE A 127 -7.80 7.69 4.67
N THR A 128 -7.43 8.85 4.16
CA THR A 128 -7.03 9.05 2.76
C THR A 128 -5.53 9.36 2.71
N PRO A 129 -4.67 8.39 2.34
CA PRO A 129 -3.22 8.59 2.31
C PRO A 129 -2.82 9.59 1.23
N SER A 130 -1.93 10.53 1.54
CA SER A 130 -1.42 11.52 0.58
C SER A 130 -0.02 11.21 0.05
N ALA A 131 0.71 10.27 0.67
CA ALA A 131 2.06 9.91 0.26
C ALA A 131 2.28 8.40 0.24
N ARG A 132 3.08 7.93 -0.73
CA ARG A 132 3.51 6.54 -0.84
C ARG A 132 4.38 6.13 0.37
N GLY A 133 4.41 4.84 0.67
CA GLY A 133 5.28 4.29 1.72
C GLY A 133 4.63 3.18 2.55
N LEU A 134 5.41 2.56 3.44
CA LEU A 134 4.88 1.82 4.59
C LEU A 134 4.43 2.82 5.66
N ARG A 135 3.20 3.31 5.49
CA ARG A 135 2.54 4.32 6.32
C ARG A 135 1.50 3.66 7.21
N GLY A 136 0.81 4.40 8.06
CA GLY A 136 -0.37 3.89 8.75
C GLY A 136 -0.63 4.63 10.04
N LEU A 137 -0.96 3.90 11.10
CA LEU A 137 -1.28 4.50 12.39
C LEU A 137 -0.11 4.31 13.35
N SER A 138 0.35 5.40 13.95
CA SER A 138 1.48 5.39 14.89
C SER A 138 0.99 5.06 16.30
N ALA A 139 -0.13 5.66 16.70
CA ALA A 139 -0.68 5.54 18.02
C ALA A 139 -2.16 5.91 18.05
N VAL A 140 -2.84 5.36 19.04
CA VAL A 140 -4.22 5.69 19.34
C VAL A 140 -4.31 6.19 20.77
N THR A 141 -4.75 7.43 20.92
CA THR A 141 -4.96 8.06 22.20
C THR A 141 -6.40 7.86 22.64
N VAL A 142 -6.59 7.09 23.70
CA VAL A 142 -7.89 6.86 24.32
C VAL A 142 -8.12 7.93 25.38
N ALA A 143 -9.17 8.74 25.25
CA ALA A 143 -9.56 9.78 26.20
C ALA A 143 -10.90 9.42 26.86
N ILE A 144 -10.84 9.00 28.12
CA ILE A 144 -12.01 8.60 28.91
C ILE A 144 -12.23 9.65 30.01
N ASN A 145 -13.48 10.12 30.11
CA ASN A 145 -13.92 10.90 31.26
C ASN A 145 -14.28 9.95 32.40
N GLY A 146 -13.72 10.19 33.58
CA GLY A 146 -14.09 9.48 34.80
C GLY A 146 -15.51 9.81 35.25
N PRO A 147 -16.05 9.05 36.21
CA PRO A 147 -17.37 9.30 36.77
C PRO A 147 -17.47 10.73 37.31
N PHE A 148 -18.63 11.35 37.10
CA PHE A 148 -18.93 12.75 37.43
C PHE A 148 -18.04 13.80 36.72
N ARG A 149 -17.29 13.41 35.68
CA ARG A 149 -16.34 14.28 34.96
C ARG A 149 -15.29 14.96 35.87
N LEU A 150 -15.03 14.40 37.06
CA LEU A 150 -14.03 14.92 38.00
C LEU A 150 -12.59 14.56 37.60
N THR A 151 -12.43 13.54 36.76
CA THR A 151 -11.12 13.09 36.28
C THR A 151 -11.18 12.85 34.77
N MET A 152 -10.06 13.14 34.09
CA MET A 152 -9.88 12.79 32.68
C MET A 152 -8.61 11.95 32.56
N PHE A 153 -8.75 10.82 31.89
CA PHE A 153 -7.63 9.94 31.62
C PHE A 153 -7.39 9.84 30.13
N LYS A 154 -6.16 10.15 29.72
CA LYS A 154 -5.65 9.95 28.36
C LYS A 154 -4.60 8.83 28.40
N LYS A 155 -4.78 7.78 27.60
CA LYS A 155 -3.79 6.72 27.35
C LYS A 155 -3.36 6.78 25.92
N LYS A 156 -2.06 6.91 25.65
CA LYS A 156 -1.52 6.63 24.33
C LYS A 156 -1.27 5.12 24.24
N VAL A 157 -1.97 4.44 23.35
CA VAL A 157 -1.74 3.04 23.01
C VAL A 157 -0.96 3.04 21.70
N SER A 158 0.34 2.77 21.78
CA SER A 158 1.23 2.64 20.63
C SER A 158 1.07 1.25 20.03
N GLN A 159 -0.04 1.02 19.32
CA GLN A 159 -0.15 -0.13 18.45
C GLN A 159 0.02 0.36 17.01
N GLY A 160 1.20 0.10 16.45
CA GLY A 160 1.49 0.49 15.07
C GLY A 160 0.71 -0.39 14.09
N LEU A 161 -0.13 0.20 13.25
CA LEU A 161 -0.69 -0.45 12.08
C LEU A 161 0.09 0.03 10.87
N LYS A 162 0.82 -0.85 10.21
CA LYS A 162 1.52 -0.55 8.95
C LYS A 162 0.69 -1.00 7.77
N VAL A 163 0.53 -0.11 6.81
CA VAL A 163 -0.23 -0.22 5.57
C VAL A 163 0.72 0.12 4.42
N ALA A 164 0.76 -0.76 3.42
CA ALA A 164 1.49 -0.49 2.18
C ALA A 164 0.65 0.47 1.33
N VAL A 165 1.08 1.73 1.25
CA VAL A 165 0.48 2.74 0.38
C VAL A 165 1.26 2.75 -0.94
N ALA A 166 0.68 2.15 -1.97
CA ALA A 166 1.20 2.12 -3.32
C ALA A 166 0.89 3.44 -4.06
N PRO A 167 1.69 3.82 -5.07
CA PRO A 167 1.36 4.99 -5.87
C PRO A 167 0.08 4.73 -6.68
N PRO A 168 -0.61 5.80 -7.15
CA PRO A 168 -1.75 5.60 -8.02
C PRO A 168 -1.26 5.07 -9.36
N ARG A 169 -2.14 4.34 -10.04
CA ARG A 169 -1.84 3.71 -11.32
C ARG A 169 -2.41 4.56 -12.42
N VAL A 170 -1.65 4.66 -13.49
CA VAL A 170 -2.13 5.25 -14.73
C VAL A 170 -2.48 4.11 -15.67
N GLN A 171 -3.68 4.12 -16.24
CA GLN A 171 -4.05 3.09 -17.20
C GLN A 171 -3.36 3.36 -18.52
N LEU A 172 -2.20 2.74 -18.71
CA LEU A 172 -1.54 2.76 -19.99
C LEU A 172 -2.40 1.93 -20.95
N ALA A 173 -2.69 2.51 -22.12
CA ALA A 173 -2.96 1.70 -23.30
C ALA A 173 -1.79 0.71 -23.36
N GLY A 174 -2.11 -0.59 -23.29
CA GLY A 174 -1.11 -1.63 -23.47
C GLY A 174 -0.28 -1.21 -24.68
N PRO A 175 1.05 -1.19 -24.55
CA PRO A 175 1.90 -0.30 -25.31
C PRO A 175 1.52 -0.32 -26.79
N GLY A 176 1.58 0.84 -27.45
CA GLY A 176 1.78 0.93 -28.90
C GLY A 176 3.12 0.32 -29.35
N MET A 177 3.61 -0.73 -28.66
CA MET A 177 4.68 -1.60 -29.07
C MET A 177 4.14 -2.39 -30.25
N SER A 178 4.40 -1.86 -31.44
CA SER A 178 4.17 -2.43 -32.77
C SER A 178 4.79 -3.83 -32.90
N GLY A 179 4.20 -4.81 -32.23
CA GLY A 179 4.81 -6.12 -32.10
C GLY A 179 4.28 -7.01 -30.99
N ARG A 180 2.99 -6.94 -30.60
CA ARG A 180 2.34 -8.24 -30.41
C ARG A 180 2.31 -8.86 -31.80
N PRO A 181 2.80 -10.10 -32.00
CA PRO A 181 2.27 -10.89 -33.09
C PRO A 181 0.80 -11.07 -32.72
N ASN A 182 -0.03 -10.19 -33.23
CA ASN A 182 -1.45 -10.48 -33.30
C ASN A 182 -1.52 -11.72 -34.21
N PRO A 183 -1.96 -12.90 -33.72
CA PRO A 183 -2.11 -14.06 -34.58
C PRO A 183 -3.14 -13.80 -35.70
N LEU A 184 -3.84 -12.66 -35.65
CA LEU A 184 -4.83 -12.20 -36.61
C LEU A 184 -4.46 -10.89 -37.34
N ALA A 185 -3.28 -10.27 -37.12
CA ALA A 185 -2.85 -9.17 -37.99
C ALA A 185 -2.08 -9.77 -39.17
N GLU A 186 -2.84 -10.09 -40.22
CA GLU A 186 -2.33 -10.19 -41.58
C GLU A 186 -1.48 -8.96 -41.89
N THR A 187 -0.16 -9.09 -41.76
CA THR A 187 0.76 -8.28 -42.53
C THR A 187 0.99 -9.02 -43.83
N ASP A 188 0.55 -8.38 -44.90
CA ASP A 188 0.57 -8.78 -46.31
C ASP A 188 2.00 -8.88 -46.87
N ARG A 189 2.83 -9.69 -46.20
CA ARG A 189 4.08 -10.21 -46.74
C ARG A 189 4.01 -11.72 -46.67
N LEU A 190 3.08 -12.24 -47.47
CA LEU A 190 3.02 -13.61 -47.91
C LEU A 190 4.33 -13.98 -48.62
N SER A 191 5.35 -14.31 -47.81
CA SER A 191 6.31 -15.32 -48.19
C SER A 191 5.52 -16.60 -48.35
N ARG A 192 5.35 -16.97 -49.61
CA ARG A 192 4.66 -18.14 -50.14
C ARG A 192 4.95 -19.40 -49.29
N GLY A 193 3.94 -19.81 -48.53
CA GLY A 193 3.77 -21.18 -48.03
C GLY A 193 4.25 -21.43 -46.61
N THR A 194 3.35 -21.40 -45.63
CA THR A 194 2.99 -22.53 -44.74
C THR A 194 2.03 -22.01 -43.67
N SER A 195 0.90 -22.70 -43.52
CA SER A 195 -0.16 -22.40 -42.56
C SER A 195 0.29 -22.54 -41.11
N THR A 196 0.09 -21.49 -40.32
CA THR A 196 -0.41 -21.51 -38.94
C THR A 196 0.25 -22.51 -37.96
N ARG A 197 1.20 -21.96 -37.17
CA ARG A 197 1.90 -22.53 -36.00
C ARG A 197 3.01 -23.53 -36.37
N ASP A 198 4.25 -23.06 -36.30
CA ASP A 198 5.46 -23.86 -36.52
C ASP A 198 5.61 -24.92 -35.42
N SER A 199 4.89 -26.04 -35.56
CA SER A 199 5.21 -27.28 -34.89
C SER A 199 6.35 -27.96 -35.62
N TYR A 200 7.50 -28.10 -34.97
CA TYR A 200 8.60 -28.86 -35.53
C TYR A 200 8.25 -30.35 -35.53
N THR A 201 8.51 -31.01 -36.65
CA THR A 201 8.30 -32.45 -36.78
C THR A 201 9.64 -33.13 -36.53
N ARG A 202 9.73 -33.97 -35.49
CA ARG A 202 10.94 -34.74 -35.17
C ARG A 202 10.70 -36.24 -35.32
N GLU A 203 11.79 -37.00 -35.46
CA GLU A 203 11.71 -38.45 -35.43
C GLU A 203 11.15 -38.94 -34.08
N TYR A 204 10.31 -39.95 -34.16
CA TYR A 204 9.73 -40.63 -33.01
C TYR A 204 10.83 -41.28 -32.16
N ALA A 205 10.83 -41.00 -30.87
CA ALA A 205 11.64 -41.72 -29.89
C ALA A 205 10.74 -42.68 -29.09
N PRO A 206 11.24 -43.87 -28.71
CA PRO A 206 10.50 -44.76 -27.80
C PRO A 206 10.12 -44.03 -26.51
N GLY A 207 8.81 -43.83 -26.30
CA GLY A 207 8.26 -43.09 -25.16
C GLY A 207 7.36 -41.90 -25.55
N ASP A 208 7.37 -41.50 -26.82
CA ASP A 208 6.48 -40.46 -27.33
C ASP A 208 5.03 -40.95 -27.47
N ASP A 209 4.05 -40.08 -27.20
CA ASP A 209 2.64 -40.41 -27.39
C ASP A 209 2.30 -40.53 -28.89
N LEU A 210 1.82 -41.71 -29.29
CA LEU A 210 1.41 -42.02 -30.66
C LEU A 210 0.27 -41.12 -31.18
N ARG A 211 -0.48 -40.44 -30.28
CA ARG A 211 -1.52 -39.47 -30.64
C ARG A 211 -0.98 -38.23 -31.33
N HIS A 212 0.29 -37.90 -31.11
CA HIS A 212 0.95 -36.75 -31.72
C HIS A 212 1.70 -37.11 -33.02
N VAL A 213 1.52 -38.33 -33.54
CA VAL A 213 2.14 -38.77 -34.79
C VAL A 213 1.52 -38.02 -35.97
N HIS A 214 2.38 -37.41 -36.79
CA HIS A 214 1.96 -36.69 -37.98
C HIS A 214 1.82 -37.64 -39.17
N TRP A 215 0.70 -38.38 -39.22
CA TRP A 215 0.44 -39.44 -40.20
C TRP A 215 0.68 -39.04 -41.67
N LYS A 216 0.40 -37.78 -42.03
CA LYS A 216 0.63 -37.28 -43.39
C LYS A 216 2.12 -37.19 -43.77
N THR A 217 2.99 -36.93 -42.79
CA THR A 217 4.45 -36.92 -43.02
C THR A 217 4.97 -38.35 -43.00
N VAL A 218 4.50 -39.17 -42.05
CA VAL A 218 4.83 -40.60 -41.97
C VAL A 218 4.50 -41.33 -43.28
N ALA A 219 3.34 -41.04 -43.88
CA ALA A 219 2.94 -41.63 -45.15
C ALA A 219 3.86 -41.26 -46.33
N ARG A 220 4.58 -40.14 -46.27
CA ARG A 220 5.51 -39.71 -47.32
C ARG A 220 6.94 -40.17 -47.09
N THR A 221 7.40 -40.18 -45.84
CA THR A 221 8.80 -40.50 -45.50
C THR A 221 9.00 -41.95 -45.06
N GLY A 222 7.93 -42.66 -44.70
CA GLY A 222 8.00 -44.02 -44.17
C GLY A 222 8.55 -44.13 -42.74
N GLN A 223 8.88 -43.00 -42.10
CA GLN A 223 9.42 -42.93 -40.75
C GLN A 223 8.37 -42.34 -39.80
N LEU A 224 8.29 -42.86 -38.57
CA LEU A 224 7.42 -42.31 -37.53
C LEU A 224 7.91 -40.94 -37.12
N MET A 225 7.07 -39.93 -37.30
CA MET A 225 7.39 -38.54 -37.01
C MET A 225 6.34 -37.98 -36.06
N VAL A 226 6.79 -37.32 -35.00
CA VAL A 226 5.93 -36.73 -33.96
C VAL A 226 5.91 -35.22 -34.13
N ARG A 227 4.71 -34.65 -34.04
CA ARG A 227 4.51 -33.20 -33.95
C ARG A 227 4.93 -32.76 -32.55
N GLN A 228 6.01 -31.98 -32.46
CA GLN A 228 6.36 -31.29 -31.24
C GLN A 228 5.63 -29.96 -31.22
N GLU A 229 4.78 -29.75 -30.22
CA GLU A 229 4.25 -28.43 -29.91
C GLU A 229 5.43 -27.57 -29.44
N ALA A 230 5.57 -26.37 -30.01
CA ALA A 230 6.52 -25.41 -29.48
C ALA A 230 6.05 -25.05 -28.06
N ASP A 231 6.94 -25.17 -27.06
CA ASP A 231 6.66 -24.60 -25.75
C ASP A 231 6.34 -23.10 -25.97
N GLU A 232 5.22 -22.65 -25.39
CA GLU A 232 4.87 -21.24 -25.38
C GLU A 232 5.89 -20.51 -24.51
N ASP A 233 6.98 -20.05 -25.13
CA ASP A 233 7.92 -19.13 -24.51
C ASP A 233 7.15 -17.84 -24.21
N ASN A 234 6.61 -17.73 -22.99
CA ASN A 234 6.03 -16.48 -22.52
C ASN A 234 7.10 -15.40 -22.62
N PRO A 235 6.86 -14.30 -23.36
CA PRO A 235 7.88 -13.31 -23.58
C PRO A 235 8.24 -12.65 -22.23
N ALA A 236 9.53 -12.64 -21.91
CA ALA A 236 10.01 -12.05 -20.67
C ALA A 236 10.26 -10.55 -20.85
N ALA A 237 9.86 -9.75 -19.86
CA ALA A 237 10.19 -8.33 -19.81
C ALA A 237 10.80 -7.98 -18.44
N ALA A 238 11.54 -6.87 -18.37
CA ALA A 238 11.96 -6.31 -17.09
C ALA A 238 11.60 -4.83 -16.98
N VAL A 239 11.26 -4.41 -15.77
CA VAL A 239 10.99 -3.02 -15.43
C VAL A 239 11.93 -2.63 -14.30
N ILE A 240 12.78 -1.63 -14.52
CA ILE A 240 13.81 -1.22 -13.57
C ILE A 240 13.57 0.23 -13.16
N VAL A 241 13.51 0.47 -11.86
CA VAL A 241 13.47 1.82 -11.28
C VAL A 241 14.80 2.10 -10.60
N HIS A 242 15.58 3.01 -11.20
CA HIS A 242 16.83 3.52 -10.67
C HIS A 242 16.58 4.88 -10.02
N GLY A 243 16.80 4.99 -8.70
CA GLY A 243 16.44 6.18 -7.93
C GLY A 243 17.61 7.09 -7.53
N GLU A 244 18.85 6.74 -7.86
CA GLU A 244 20.03 7.50 -7.44
C GLU A 244 20.05 8.91 -8.02
N GLY A 245 20.24 9.93 -7.19
CA GLY A 245 20.29 11.33 -7.64
C GLY A 245 18.94 12.06 -7.70
N ILE A 246 17.82 11.39 -7.38
CA ILE A 246 16.52 12.08 -7.30
C ILE A 246 16.39 12.81 -5.97
N SER A 247 16.38 14.14 -6.03
CA SER A 247 16.29 14.99 -4.84
C SER A 247 14.84 15.19 -4.35
N HIS A 248 13.85 15.12 -5.24
CA HIS A 248 12.46 15.44 -4.93
C HIS A 248 11.58 14.17 -4.80
N PRO A 249 10.92 13.91 -3.65
CA PRO A 249 10.14 12.69 -3.41
C PRO A 249 9.04 12.46 -4.46
N VAL A 250 8.36 13.52 -4.90
CA VAL A 250 7.29 13.45 -5.91
C VAL A 250 7.81 12.92 -7.25
N LYS A 251 9.02 13.34 -7.68
CA LYS A 251 9.61 12.87 -8.94
C LYS A 251 9.92 11.37 -8.89
N PHE A 252 10.38 10.89 -7.74
CA PHE A 252 10.60 9.45 -7.54
C PHE A 252 9.28 8.69 -7.55
N ASP A 253 8.26 9.19 -6.85
CA ASP A 253 6.93 8.56 -6.82
C ASP A 253 6.28 8.49 -8.22
N LEU A 254 6.55 9.48 -9.07
CA LEU A 254 6.14 9.48 -10.47
C LEU A 254 6.78 8.32 -11.26
N LEU A 255 8.09 8.14 -11.14
CA LEU A 255 8.82 7.05 -11.79
C LEU A 255 8.34 5.68 -11.28
N VAL A 256 8.12 5.54 -9.98
CA VAL A 256 7.62 4.29 -9.39
C VAL A 256 6.22 3.98 -9.93
N SER A 257 5.32 4.96 -10.00
CA SER A 257 3.99 4.77 -10.59
C SER A 257 4.04 4.44 -12.08
N ALA A 258 4.91 5.10 -12.85
CA ALA A 258 5.11 4.77 -14.26
C ALA A 258 5.54 3.30 -14.39
N ALA A 259 6.52 2.86 -13.58
CA ALA A 259 7.01 1.48 -13.56
C ALA A 259 5.92 0.45 -13.20
N VAL A 260 5.11 0.74 -12.17
CA VAL A 260 3.95 -0.10 -11.80
C VAL A 260 2.96 -0.16 -12.96
N SER A 261 2.66 0.97 -13.58
CA SER A 261 1.73 1.07 -14.71
C SER A 261 2.24 0.29 -15.94
N ALA A 262 3.54 0.36 -16.25
CA ALA A 262 4.21 -0.43 -17.28
C ALA A 262 4.09 -1.93 -17.01
N THR A 263 4.40 -2.33 -15.77
CA THR A 263 4.34 -3.73 -15.34
C THR A 263 2.93 -4.29 -15.56
N HIS A 264 1.90 -3.55 -15.17
CA HIS A 264 0.50 -3.95 -15.37
C HIS A 264 0.08 -3.93 -16.84
N ALA A 265 0.68 -3.08 -17.68
CA ALA A 265 0.43 -3.10 -19.13
C ALA A 265 1.09 -4.31 -19.83
N LEU A 266 2.32 -4.64 -19.44
CA LEU A 266 3.09 -5.78 -19.97
C LEU A 266 2.48 -7.12 -19.54
N THR A 267 2.11 -7.27 -18.26
CA THR A 267 1.47 -8.49 -17.74
C THR A 267 0.09 -8.72 -18.34
N ARG A 268 -0.69 -7.66 -18.60
CA ARG A 268 -1.94 -7.75 -19.41
C ARG A 268 -1.69 -8.15 -20.87
N SER A 269 -0.48 -7.91 -21.37
CA SER A 269 -0.09 -8.24 -22.75
C SER A 269 0.49 -9.66 -22.89
N GLY A 270 0.58 -10.43 -21.80
CA GLY A 270 1.09 -11.81 -21.80
C GLY A 270 2.56 -11.95 -21.40
N PHE A 271 3.23 -10.86 -21.00
CA PHE A 271 4.62 -10.92 -20.57
C PHE A 271 4.75 -11.34 -19.11
N THR A 272 5.71 -12.20 -18.80
CA THR A 272 6.23 -12.34 -17.44
C THR A 272 7.21 -11.20 -17.19
N VAL A 273 6.98 -10.40 -16.16
CA VAL A 273 7.73 -9.17 -15.90
C VAL A 273 8.57 -9.30 -14.64
N HIS A 274 9.88 -9.11 -14.76
CA HIS A 274 10.77 -8.96 -13.62
C HIS A 274 10.89 -7.49 -13.23
N VAL A 275 10.31 -7.12 -12.09
CA VAL A 275 10.32 -5.75 -11.59
C VAL A 275 11.45 -5.57 -10.59
N VAL A 276 12.28 -4.56 -10.78
CA VAL A 276 13.40 -4.20 -9.89
C VAL A 276 13.22 -2.75 -9.44
N MET A 277 13.19 -2.53 -8.14
CA MET A 277 13.10 -1.20 -7.53
C MET A 277 14.16 -1.11 -6.44
N GLY A 278 15.26 -0.41 -6.74
CA GLY A 278 16.43 -0.42 -5.86
C GLY A 278 17.04 -1.83 -5.75
N GLU A 279 17.23 -2.29 -4.51
CA GLU A 279 17.76 -3.64 -4.19
C GLU A 279 16.70 -4.74 -4.23
N GLN A 280 15.42 -4.37 -4.29
CA GLN A 280 14.31 -5.33 -4.20
C GLN A 280 13.78 -5.70 -5.58
N SER A 281 13.33 -6.93 -5.74
CA SER A 281 12.72 -7.42 -6.98
C SER A 281 11.55 -8.35 -6.72
N VAL A 282 10.62 -8.36 -7.68
CA VAL A 282 9.44 -9.22 -7.70
C VAL A 282 9.21 -9.67 -9.13
N ARG A 283 8.86 -10.95 -9.30
CA ARG A 283 8.39 -11.49 -10.58
C ARG A 283 6.87 -11.38 -10.63
N ALA A 284 6.37 -10.76 -11.68
CA ALA A 284 4.96 -10.56 -11.98
C ALA A 284 4.57 -11.47 -13.14
N GLU A 285 3.56 -12.30 -12.95
CA GLU A 285 3.15 -13.28 -13.96
C GLU A 285 2.10 -12.70 -14.90
N ALA A 286 2.03 -13.28 -16.10
CA ALA A 286 1.06 -12.89 -17.12
C ALA A 286 -0.38 -13.13 -16.64
N GLY A 287 -1.27 -12.17 -16.86
CA GLY A 287 -2.70 -12.30 -16.55
C GLY A 287 -3.11 -12.19 -15.07
N GLU A 288 -2.17 -12.16 -14.11
CA GLU A 288 -2.49 -12.04 -12.69
C GLU A 288 -2.71 -10.60 -12.21
N ARG A 289 -3.49 -10.43 -11.14
CA ARG A 289 -3.49 -9.19 -10.35
C ARG A 289 -2.18 -9.18 -9.55
N ASN A 290 -1.13 -8.64 -10.15
CA ASN A 290 0.24 -8.59 -9.62
C ASN A 290 0.42 -7.65 -8.40
N LEU A 291 -0.43 -7.81 -7.38
CA LEU A 291 -0.43 -7.03 -6.13
C LEU A 291 0.92 -6.98 -5.39
N PRO A 292 1.78 -8.02 -5.45
CA PRO A 292 3.12 -7.93 -4.88
C PRO A 292 3.98 -6.79 -5.46
N VAL A 293 3.73 -6.39 -6.72
CA VAL A 293 4.41 -5.24 -7.35
C VAL A 293 4.02 -3.93 -6.66
N ASP A 294 2.80 -3.80 -6.18
CA ASP A 294 2.33 -2.60 -5.48
C ASP A 294 2.90 -2.48 -4.08
N VAL A 295 3.06 -3.62 -3.40
CA VAL A 295 3.76 -3.66 -2.11
C VAL A 295 5.24 -3.35 -2.29
N LEU A 296 5.87 -3.85 -3.36
CA LEU A 296 7.24 -3.47 -3.73
C LEU A 296 7.33 -1.96 -3.98
N ALA A 297 6.39 -1.40 -4.75
CA ALA A 297 6.31 0.03 -5.01
C ALA A 297 6.11 0.85 -3.73
N ALA A 298 5.27 0.40 -2.79
CA ALA A 298 5.09 1.06 -1.50
C ALA A 298 6.37 1.05 -0.64
N ARG A 299 7.27 0.09 -0.85
CA ARG A 299 8.54 -0.05 -0.11
C ARG A 299 9.75 0.57 -0.81
N ALA A 300 9.61 0.92 -2.08
CA ALA A 300 10.68 1.46 -2.88
C ALA A 300 11.23 2.77 -2.29
N SER A 301 12.55 2.92 -2.34
CA SER A 301 13.29 4.12 -1.95
C SER A 301 14.19 4.54 -3.10
N ALA A 302 14.60 5.81 -3.11
CA ALA A 302 15.48 6.39 -4.12
C ALA A 302 16.93 5.87 -3.97
N THR A 303 17.14 4.59 -4.23
CA THR A 303 18.44 3.90 -4.17
C THR A 303 18.86 3.43 -5.55
N PRO A 304 20.16 3.16 -5.78
CA PRO A 304 20.59 2.51 -7.01
C PRO A 304 19.86 1.18 -7.19
N ALA A 305 19.41 0.93 -8.42
CA ALA A 305 18.83 -0.34 -8.82
C ALA A 305 19.90 -1.41 -8.98
N ARG A 306 19.61 -2.64 -8.54
CA ARG A 306 20.42 -3.80 -8.90
C ARG A 306 20.33 -4.03 -10.41
N MET A 307 21.47 -3.92 -11.10
CA MET A 307 21.52 -4.11 -12.54
C MET A 307 21.35 -5.59 -12.89
N PRO A 308 20.50 -5.95 -13.86
CA PRO A 308 20.46 -7.29 -14.40
C PRO A 308 21.79 -7.62 -15.10
N SER A 309 22.19 -8.88 -15.05
CA SER A 309 23.36 -9.36 -15.77
C SER A 309 23.15 -9.26 -17.29
N ALA A 310 24.24 -9.17 -18.05
CA ALA A 310 24.18 -9.16 -19.51
C ALA A 310 23.47 -10.40 -20.11
N ARG A 311 23.44 -11.52 -19.38
CA ARG A 311 22.72 -12.74 -19.77
C ARG A 311 21.22 -12.60 -19.54
N GLU A 312 20.81 -12.00 -18.43
CA GLU A 312 19.40 -11.74 -18.11
C GLU A 312 18.81 -10.77 -19.12
N VAL A 313 19.51 -9.67 -19.45
CA VAL A 313 19.03 -8.68 -20.43
C VAL A 313 18.83 -9.30 -21.83
N ARG A 314 19.72 -10.21 -22.26
CA ARG A 314 19.58 -10.92 -23.56
C ARG A 314 18.38 -11.85 -23.64
N ALA A 315 17.87 -12.33 -22.50
CA ALA A 315 16.70 -13.20 -22.44
C ALA A 315 15.38 -12.40 -22.46
N LEU A 316 15.45 -11.06 -22.34
CA LEU A 316 14.28 -10.20 -22.34
C LEU A 316 13.89 -9.81 -23.77
N SER A 317 12.60 -9.87 -24.05
CA SER A 317 12.04 -9.24 -25.25
C SER A 317 11.92 -7.73 -25.09
N GLU A 318 11.62 -7.27 -23.87
CA GLU A 318 11.31 -5.87 -23.57
C GLU A 318 11.96 -5.42 -22.26
N LEU A 319 12.49 -4.19 -22.24
CA LEU A 319 13.12 -3.59 -21.07
C LEU A 319 12.59 -2.17 -20.87
N VAL A 320 12.02 -1.89 -19.70
CA VAL A 320 11.59 -0.55 -19.31
C VAL A 320 12.53 -0.04 -18.23
N VAL A 321 13.14 1.11 -18.46
CA VAL A 321 14.06 1.76 -17.51
C VAL A 321 13.48 3.12 -17.11
N CYS A 322 13.21 3.25 -15.81
CA CYS A 322 12.76 4.47 -15.16
C CYS A 322 13.95 5.02 -14.36
N ALA A 323 14.50 6.16 -14.78
CA ALA A 323 15.70 6.74 -14.20
C ALA A 323 15.55 8.27 -14.05
N PRO A 324 16.37 8.95 -13.25
CA PRO A 324 16.32 10.40 -13.17
C PRO A 324 16.73 11.09 -14.48
N ASP A 325 17.77 10.57 -15.12
CA ASP A 325 18.47 11.22 -16.23
C ASP A 325 18.85 10.19 -17.33
N PRO A 326 18.77 10.57 -18.62
CA PRO A 326 19.24 9.77 -19.77
C PRO A 326 20.63 9.15 -19.65
N ASP A 327 21.57 9.78 -18.95
CA ASP A 327 22.94 9.30 -18.85
C ASP A 327 23.07 7.98 -18.05
N HIS A 328 22.05 7.61 -17.27
CA HIS A 328 22.05 6.38 -16.49
C HIS A 328 21.69 5.16 -17.34
N VAL A 329 20.97 5.34 -18.45
CA VAL A 329 20.44 4.23 -19.25
C VAL A 329 21.52 3.41 -19.96
N PRO A 330 22.55 4.01 -20.61
CA PRO A 330 23.62 3.23 -21.23
C PRO A 330 24.39 2.35 -20.22
N ARG A 331 24.51 2.80 -18.97
CA ARG A 331 25.11 2.02 -17.88
C ARG A 331 24.23 0.85 -17.46
N ILE A 332 22.90 1.03 -17.50
CA ILE A 332 21.90 0.01 -17.15
C ILE A 332 21.75 -1.05 -18.24
N THR A 333 21.72 -0.65 -19.51
CA THR A 333 21.50 -1.56 -20.66
C THR A 333 22.79 -2.21 -21.15
N GLY A 334 23.96 -1.74 -20.71
CA GLY A 334 25.27 -2.27 -21.12
C GLY A 334 25.50 -2.23 -22.63
N GLY A 335 24.84 -1.31 -23.35
CA GLY A 335 24.90 -1.20 -24.81
C GLY A 335 24.17 -2.32 -25.58
N GLN A 336 23.33 -3.12 -24.92
CA GLN A 336 22.61 -4.21 -25.58
C GLN A 336 21.42 -3.74 -26.43
N ARG A 337 21.16 -4.45 -27.53
CA ARG A 337 20.00 -4.24 -28.42
C ARG A 337 18.76 -4.94 -27.87
N VAL A 338 18.22 -4.43 -26.76
CA VAL A 338 16.86 -4.79 -26.29
C VAL A 338 15.95 -3.61 -26.58
N ARG A 339 14.68 -3.86 -26.95
CA ARG A 339 13.69 -2.78 -27.06
C ARG A 339 13.58 -2.13 -25.68
N THR A 340 14.05 -0.88 -25.62
CA THR A 340 14.21 -0.15 -24.37
C THR A 340 13.26 1.03 -24.36
N HIS A 341 12.28 0.99 -23.46
CA HIS A 341 11.45 2.14 -23.14
C HIS A 341 12.14 2.93 -22.02
N ARG A 342 12.35 4.23 -22.24
CA ARG A 342 13.15 5.08 -21.36
C ARG A 342 12.28 6.20 -20.82
N TRP A 343 12.30 6.36 -19.50
CA TRP A 343 11.47 7.31 -18.78
C TRP A 343 12.33 8.10 -17.80
N TYR A 344 12.30 9.42 -17.92
CA TYR A 344 13.19 10.31 -17.17
C TYR A 344 12.44 11.23 -16.21
N ALA A 345 13.02 11.46 -15.03
CA ALA A 345 12.50 12.46 -14.10
C ALA A 345 12.90 13.90 -14.47
N SER A 346 13.95 14.06 -15.30
CA SER A 346 14.36 15.33 -15.89
C SER A 346 13.31 15.89 -16.86
N ASP A 347 12.53 15.02 -17.50
CA ASP A 347 11.44 15.39 -18.41
C ASP A 347 10.21 15.94 -17.64
N ILE A 348 10.25 15.91 -16.29
CA ILE A 348 9.22 16.45 -15.40
C ILE A 348 9.65 17.87 -14.99
N ASP A 349 9.15 18.89 -15.70
CA ASP A 349 9.37 20.29 -15.34
C ASP A 349 8.63 20.68 -14.05
N SER A 350 9.28 21.47 -13.20
CA SER A 350 8.77 21.87 -11.88
C SER A 350 7.64 22.89 -11.92
N GLU A 351 7.46 23.62 -13.02
CA GLU A 351 6.35 24.56 -13.22
C GLU A 351 5.09 23.89 -13.82
N THR A 352 5.22 22.69 -14.38
CA THR A 352 4.20 22.03 -15.21
C THR A 352 3.48 20.88 -14.50
N ILE A 353 3.61 20.76 -13.18
CA ILE A 353 2.91 19.73 -12.39
C ILE A 353 1.38 20.00 -12.37
N GLU A 354 0.94 21.24 -12.63
CA GLU A 354 -0.47 21.61 -12.74
C GLU A 354 -1.12 21.22 -14.08
N ASP A 355 -0.34 21.14 -15.16
CA ASP A 355 -0.80 20.87 -16.54
C ASP A 355 0.05 19.76 -17.21
N MET A 356 0.19 18.61 -16.54
CA MET A 356 0.96 17.50 -17.08
C MET A 356 0.21 16.80 -18.24
N ASN A 357 0.53 17.16 -19.47
CA ASN A 357 0.26 16.33 -20.64
C ASN A 357 1.37 15.28 -20.77
N PHE A 358 1.05 14.03 -20.41
CA PHE A 358 1.96 12.86 -20.42
C PHE A 358 2.31 12.34 -21.84
N THR A 359 2.19 13.19 -22.86
CA THR A 359 2.17 12.82 -24.28
C THR A 359 3.48 12.17 -24.74
N GLY A 360 4.62 12.51 -24.11
CA GLY A 360 5.93 11.96 -24.45
C GLY A 360 6.29 10.64 -23.74
N MET A 361 5.85 10.45 -22.49
CA MET A 361 6.29 9.32 -21.65
C MET A 361 5.48 8.05 -21.96
N PHE A 362 4.21 8.17 -22.32
CA PHE A 362 3.31 7.02 -22.55
C PHE A 362 2.82 6.86 -24.00
N GLY A 363 3.29 7.70 -24.93
CA GLY A 363 2.94 7.59 -26.35
C GLY A 363 1.49 7.96 -26.68
N GLY A 364 0.91 8.91 -25.94
CA GLY A 364 -0.46 9.42 -26.13
C GLY A 364 -0.89 10.35 -25.00
N ASP A 365 -2.03 11.02 -25.16
CA ASP A 365 -2.66 11.76 -24.05
C ASP A 365 -3.15 10.75 -23.00
N VAL A 366 -2.61 10.89 -21.79
CA VAL A 366 -2.95 10.02 -20.67
C VAL A 366 -3.40 10.90 -19.52
N ASP A 367 -4.68 10.81 -19.16
CA ASP A 367 -5.26 11.51 -18.03
C ASP A 367 -4.61 11.05 -16.72
N LEU A 368 -4.13 12.01 -15.95
CA LEU A 368 -3.52 11.72 -14.67
C LEU A 368 -4.55 11.53 -13.57
N PRO A 369 -4.27 10.66 -12.58
CA PRO A 369 -5.03 10.63 -11.34
C PRO A 369 -5.01 12.03 -10.70
N ALA A 370 -6.19 12.55 -10.33
CA ALA A 370 -6.34 13.89 -9.73
C ALA A 370 -5.43 14.14 -8.52
N GLN A 371 -5.02 13.07 -7.84
CA GLN A 371 -4.12 13.02 -6.68
C GLN A 371 -2.69 13.50 -6.98
N TRP A 372 -2.34 13.64 -8.26
CA TRP A 372 -1.06 14.15 -8.75
C TRP A 372 -1.12 15.59 -9.24
N SER A 373 -2.32 16.17 -9.33
CA SER A 373 -2.46 17.61 -9.53
C SER A 373 -2.12 18.33 -8.23
N LEU A 374 -1.27 19.36 -8.28
CA LEU A 374 -0.84 20.13 -7.11
C LEU A 374 -2.00 20.79 -6.32
N ARG A 375 -3.23 20.79 -6.86
CA ARG A 375 -4.41 21.36 -6.21
C ARG A 375 -4.79 20.70 -4.88
N GLY A 376 -4.26 19.52 -4.56
CA GLY A 376 -4.55 18.79 -3.31
C GLY A 376 -3.49 18.86 -2.21
N VAL A 377 -2.38 19.61 -2.41
CA VAL A 377 -1.24 19.66 -1.48
C VAL A 377 -1.02 21.07 -0.88
N ALA A 378 -1.98 21.99 -1.07
CA ALA A 378 -2.01 23.29 -0.39
C ALA A 378 -2.75 23.25 0.94
#